data_AF-A0AAW2TN35-F1
#
_entry.id   AF-A0AAW2TN35-F1
#
_cell.length_a   1.000
_cell.length_b   1.000
_cell.length_c   1.000
_cell.angle_alpha   90.00
_cell.angle_beta   90.00
_cell.angle_gamma   90.00
#
_symmetry.space_group_name_H-M   'P 1'
#
loop_
_entity.id
_entity.type
_entity.pdbx_description
1 polymer ?
#
loop_
_entity_poly.entity_id
_entity_poly.type
_entity_poly.pdbx_seq_one_letter_code
_entity_poly.pdbx_strand_id
1 'polypeptide(L)'
;MEDISEIFRAADKDNSGTLTIEEFQDVVEDVIIRYPQVELYLKSKHLFNVSDLLKDMYSNNREEIDIEEFKSALSLVDKQTKSLPATAQVAAQQGTYLSSCFNKMEKCKQNPEGPRKFRSGGRHEFRPFRYRHLGQFAPLGGEQAAAELPGDWVSMGRSTQWLWYSVYASKQVSWRTRLLVMGDWSRRYIFGRDSSRI
;
A
#
# COMPACT_ATOMS: atom_id res chain seq x y z
N MET A 1 2.02 -5.34 -17.23
CA MET A 1 3.40 -4.99 -16.82
C MET A 1 4.27 -4.97 -18.06
N GLU A 2 4.89 -3.82 -18.41
CA GLU A 2 5.68 -3.70 -19.66
C GLU A 2 7.05 -4.39 -19.60
N ASP A 3 7.46 -4.86 -18.41
CA ASP A 3 8.79 -5.42 -18.15
C ASP A 3 8.79 -6.95 -18.01
N ILE A 4 7.67 -7.64 -18.30
CA ILE A 4 7.53 -9.09 -18.07
C ILE A 4 8.62 -9.89 -18.79
N SER A 5 8.91 -9.55 -20.05
CA SER A 5 9.95 -10.22 -20.84
C SER A 5 11.35 -10.00 -20.26
N GLU A 6 11.63 -8.82 -19.73
CA GLU A 6 12.93 -8.50 -19.13
C GLU A 6 13.09 -9.15 -17.75
N ILE A 7 12.01 -9.27 -16.98
CA ILE A 7 11.99 -10.02 -15.73
C ILE A 7 12.23 -11.50 -16.01
N PHE A 8 11.57 -12.06 -17.03
CA PHE A 8 11.76 -13.45 -17.45
C PHE A 8 13.22 -13.71 -17.84
N ARG A 9 13.80 -12.88 -18.72
CA ARG A 9 15.21 -12.99 -19.12
C ARG A 9 16.21 -12.79 -17.99
N ALA A 10 15.84 -12.02 -16.97
CA ALA A 10 16.69 -11.83 -15.79
C ALA A 10 16.62 -13.00 -14.81
N ALA A 11 15.53 -13.76 -14.82
CA ALA A 11 15.33 -14.96 -14.01
C ALA A 11 15.90 -16.21 -14.70
N ASP A 12 15.72 -16.34 -16.02
CA ASP A 12 16.24 -17.44 -16.85
C ASP A 12 17.77 -17.33 -16.97
N LYS A 13 18.49 -18.00 -16.08
CA LYS A 13 19.95 -17.90 -16.00
C LYS A 13 20.63 -18.87 -16.95
N ASP A 14 20.00 -20.01 -17.18
CA ASP A 14 20.52 -21.05 -18.06
C ASP A 14 20.18 -20.80 -19.55
N ASN A 15 19.32 -19.82 -19.85
CA ASN A 15 18.80 -19.49 -21.18
C ASN A 15 18.08 -20.69 -21.82
N SER A 16 17.42 -21.51 -21.00
CA SER A 16 16.62 -22.65 -21.43
C SER A 16 15.34 -22.21 -22.15
N GLY A 17 14.87 -20.98 -21.92
CA GLY A 17 13.59 -20.48 -22.39
C GLY A 17 12.41 -20.93 -21.52
N THR A 18 12.68 -21.59 -20.39
CA THR A 18 11.71 -21.92 -19.36
C THR A 18 12.19 -21.42 -17.99
N LEU A 19 11.28 -21.30 -17.02
CA LEU A 19 11.62 -20.90 -15.66
C LEU A 19 11.33 -22.00 -14.65
N THR A 20 12.35 -22.34 -13.87
CA THR A 20 12.22 -23.16 -12.67
C THR A 20 11.86 -22.30 -11.45
N ILE A 21 11.34 -22.93 -10.38
CA ILE A 21 11.00 -22.24 -9.13
C ILE A 21 12.24 -21.60 -8.50
N GLU A 22 13.39 -22.27 -8.58
CA GLU A 22 14.66 -21.82 -7.99
C GLU A 22 15.17 -20.55 -8.67
N GLU A 23 15.13 -20.52 -10.00
CA GLU A 23 15.49 -19.33 -10.79
C GLU A 23 14.56 -18.15 -10.51
N PHE A 24 13.27 -18.43 -10.35
CA PHE A 24 12.32 -17.38 -10.05
C PHE A 24 12.52 -16.78 -8.65
N GLN A 25 12.87 -17.60 -7.64
CA GLN A 25 13.09 -17.14 -6.26
C GLN A 25 14.11 -16.00 -6.18
N ASP A 26 15.15 -16.03 -7.02
CA ASP A 26 16.17 -14.99 -7.07
C ASP A 26 15.65 -13.61 -7.48
N VAL A 27 14.60 -13.58 -8.31
CA VAL A 27 14.05 -12.34 -8.88
C VAL A 27 12.76 -11.91 -8.15
N VAL A 28 12.13 -12.84 -7.44
CA VAL A 28 10.88 -12.65 -6.70
C VAL A 28 10.93 -11.48 -5.73
N GLU A 29 12.00 -11.32 -4.96
CA GLU A 29 12.07 -10.26 -3.95
C GLU A 29 12.06 -8.87 -4.60
N ASP A 30 12.85 -8.69 -5.66
CA ASP A 30 12.87 -7.44 -6.44
C ASP A 30 11.51 -7.18 -7.11
N VAL A 31 10.84 -8.21 -7.62
CA VAL A 31 9.51 -8.11 -8.23
C VAL A 31 8.45 -7.71 -7.20
N ILE A 32 8.41 -8.34 -6.02
CA ILE A 32 7.47 -7.98 -4.94
C ILE A 32 7.70 -6.53 -4.50
N ILE A 33 8.96 -6.13 -4.33
CA ILE A 33 9.28 -4.76 -3.92
C ILE A 33 8.80 -3.79 -5.00
N ARG A 34 9.13 -4.04 -6.27
CA ARG A 34 8.81 -3.13 -7.40
C ARG A 34 7.31 -3.05 -7.68
N TYR A 35 6.62 -4.18 -7.61
CA TYR A 35 5.21 -4.35 -7.95
C TYR A 35 4.42 -4.77 -6.70
N PRO A 36 4.10 -3.83 -5.79
CA PRO A 36 3.43 -4.15 -4.52
C PRO A 36 2.06 -4.81 -4.70
N GLN A 37 1.44 -4.71 -5.90
CA GLN A 37 0.23 -5.44 -6.22
C GLN A 37 0.38 -6.96 -6.17
N VAL A 38 1.59 -7.48 -6.40
CA VAL A 38 1.88 -8.92 -6.31
C VAL A 38 1.71 -9.39 -4.88
N GLU A 39 2.23 -8.62 -3.91
CA GLU A 39 2.07 -8.91 -2.47
C GLU A 39 0.60 -8.91 -2.06
N LEU A 40 -0.19 -7.96 -2.56
CA LEU A 40 -1.62 -7.85 -2.26
C LEU A 40 -2.41 -9.03 -2.83
N TYR A 41 -2.09 -9.46 -4.05
CA TYR A 41 -2.70 -10.62 -4.67
C TYR A 41 -2.42 -11.90 -3.88
N LEU A 42 -1.17 -12.12 -3.48
CA LEU A 42 -0.77 -13.28 -2.69
C LEU A 42 -1.51 -13.34 -1.35
N LYS A 43 -1.59 -12.21 -0.64
CA LYS A 43 -2.38 -12.12 0.60
C LYS A 43 -3.85 -12.42 0.38
N SER A 44 -4.45 -11.95 -0.72
CA SER A 44 -5.86 -12.23 -1.03
C SER A 44 -6.14 -13.70 -1.33
N LYS A 45 -5.14 -14.43 -1.82
CA LYS A 45 -5.20 -15.87 -2.11
C LYS A 45 -4.71 -16.74 -0.95
N HIS A 46 -4.36 -16.15 0.18
CA HIS A 46 -3.71 -16.84 1.31
C HIS A 46 -2.44 -17.59 0.93
N LEU A 47 -1.72 -17.09 -0.07
CA LEU A 47 -0.42 -17.63 -0.49
C LEU A 47 0.69 -16.89 0.27
N PHE A 48 1.62 -17.65 0.85
CA PHE A 48 2.71 -17.08 1.63
C PHE A 48 3.93 -16.76 0.77
N ASN A 49 4.15 -17.52 -0.31
CA ASN A 49 5.26 -17.33 -1.24
C ASN A 49 4.79 -17.17 -2.68
N VAL A 50 5.52 -16.39 -3.47
CA VAL A 50 5.25 -16.25 -4.92
C VAL A 50 5.53 -17.56 -5.66
N SER A 51 6.41 -18.41 -5.13
CA SER A 51 6.60 -19.77 -5.64
C SER A 51 5.30 -20.57 -5.62
N ASP A 52 4.40 -20.29 -4.68
CA ASP A 52 3.12 -21.01 -4.61
C ASP A 52 2.16 -20.56 -5.74
N LEU A 53 2.32 -19.32 -6.22
CA LEU A 53 1.60 -18.83 -7.42
C LEU A 53 2.01 -19.63 -8.66
N LEU A 54 3.29 -20.02 -8.74
CA LEU A 54 3.80 -20.88 -9.80
C LEU A 54 3.38 -22.35 -9.61
N LYS A 55 3.30 -22.84 -8.36
CA LYS A 55 2.86 -24.22 -8.06
C LYS A 55 1.47 -24.55 -8.56
N ASP A 56 0.52 -23.63 -8.44
CA ASP A 56 -0.84 -23.83 -8.96
C ASP A 56 -0.85 -23.99 -10.49
N MET A 57 0.15 -23.43 -11.20
CA MET A 57 0.28 -23.56 -12.65
C MET A 57 0.93 -24.87 -13.11
N TYR A 58 1.67 -25.56 -12.23
CA TYR A 58 2.33 -26.84 -12.51
C TYR A 58 1.37 -28.05 -12.60
N SER A 59 0.09 -27.85 -12.87
CA SER A 59 -0.94 -28.91 -12.91
C SER A 59 -0.69 -30.04 -13.94
N ASN A 60 0.34 -29.96 -14.78
CA ASN A 60 0.63 -30.92 -15.85
C ASN A 60 2.08 -31.45 -15.85
N ASN A 61 2.57 -32.07 -14.76
CA ASN A 61 3.85 -32.84 -14.72
C ASN A 61 5.12 -32.12 -15.24
N ARG A 62 5.09 -30.81 -15.47
CA ARG A 62 6.24 -29.99 -15.86
C ARG A 62 6.60 -29.15 -14.66
N GLU A 63 7.87 -29.13 -14.29
CA GLU A 63 8.42 -28.27 -13.22
C GLU A 63 8.93 -26.92 -13.79
N GLU A 64 8.60 -26.65 -15.05
CA GLU A 64 9.07 -25.52 -15.85
C GLU A 64 7.90 -24.71 -16.44
N ILE A 65 8.03 -23.38 -16.43
CA ILE A 65 7.00 -22.44 -16.91
C ILE A 65 7.52 -21.67 -18.13
N ASP A 66 6.73 -21.62 -19.19
CA ASP A 66 7.05 -20.86 -20.41
C ASP A 66 6.72 -19.36 -20.24
N ILE A 67 7.32 -18.51 -21.07
CA ILE A 67 7.17 -17.06 -21.01
C ILE A 67 5.72 -16.60 -21.17
N GLU A 68 4.91 -17.29 -21.98
CA GLU A 68 3.50 -16.96 -22.18
C GLU A 68 2.66 -17.31 -20.94
N GLU A 69 2.95 -18.43 -20.29
CA GLU A 69 2.30 -18.81 -19.02
C GLU A 69 2.67 -17.81 -17.93
N PHE A 70 3.96 -17.46 -17.80
CA PHE A 70 4.45 -16.45 -16.86
C PHE A 70 3.77 -15.08 -17.07
N LYS A 71 3.66 -14.66 -18.34
CA LYS A 71 2.96 -13.42 -18.72
C LYS A 71 1.48 -13.46 -18.37
N SER A 72 0.82 -14.60 -18.59
CA SER A 72 -0.59 -14.78 -18.23
C SER A 72 -0.82 -14.65 -16.72
N ALA A 73 0.08 -15.22 -15.91
CA ALA A 73 0.03 -15.18 -14.46
C ALA A 73 0.19 -13.75 -13.93
N LEU A 74 1.22 -13.03 -14.38
CA LEU A 74 1.42 -11.64 -13.98
C LEU A 74 0.33 -10.71 -14.51
N SER A 75 -0.22 -10.98 -15.70
CA SER A 75 -1.36 -10.21 -16.21
C SER A 75 -2.62 -10.40 -15.36
N LEU A 76 -2.84 -11.58 -14.78
CA LEU A 76 -3.95 -11.82 -13.85
C LEU A 76 -3.80 -10.98 -12.58
N VAL A 77 -2.59 -10.94 -12.04
CA VAL A 77 -2.25 -10.11 -10.86
C VAL A 77 -2.49 -8.63 -11.16
N ASP A 78 -2.02 -8.15 -12.31
CA ASP A 78 -2.19 -6.75 -12.72
C ASP A 78 -3.68 -6.37 -12.89
N LYS A 79 -4.52 -7.27 -13.41
CA LYS A 79 -5.97 -7.03 -13.54
C LYS A 79 -6.67 -6.84 -12.20
N GLN A 80 -6.12 -7.40 -11.13
CA GLN A 80 -6.68 -7.27 -9.78
C GLN A 80 -6.10 -6.07 -8.99
N THR A 81 -5.23 -5.28 -9.62
CA THR A 81 -4.73 -4.04 -9.03
C THR A 81 -5.87 -3.08 -8.74
N LYS A 82 -5.94 -2.62 -7.49
CA LYS A 82 -6.84 -1.53 -7.08
C LYS A 82 -6.00 -0.33 -6.72
N SER A 83 -6.39 0.85 -7.21
CA SER A 83 -5.81 2.10 -6.74
C SER A 83 -6.09 2.26 -5.25
N LEU A 84 -5.17 2.92 -4.55
CA LEU A 84 -5.39 3.31 -3.16
C LEU A 84 -6.65 4.18 -3.05
N PRO A 85 -7.39 4.09 -1.93
CA PRO A 85 -8.61 4.86 -1.77
C PRO A 85 -8.30 6.37 -1.72
N ALA A 86 -9.16 7.17 -2.35
CA ALA A 86 -9.02 8.63 -2.43
C ALA A 86 -9.33 9.32 -1.09
N THR A 87 -8.45 9.12 -0.10
CA THR A 87 -8.60 9.61 1.27
C THR A 87 -7.50 10.61 1.61
N ALA A 88 -7.81 11.54 2.52
CA ALA A 88 -6.83 12.49 3.05
C ALA A 88 -5.63 11.79 3.69
N GLN A 89 -5.83 10.60 4.26
CA GLN A 89 -4.76 9.79 4.81
C GLN A 89 -3.76 9.32 3.74
N VAL A 90 -4.25 8.80 2.61
CA VAL A 90 -3.40 8.39 1.49
C VAL A 90 -2.62 9.60 0.95
N ALA A 91 -3.31 10.73 0.74
CA ALA A 91 -2.68 11.95 0.25
C ALA A 91 -1.57 12.46 1.20
N ALA A 92 -1.82 12.48 2.52
CA ALA A 92 -0.85 12.92 3.51
C ALA A 92 0.40 12.02 3.56
N GLN A 93 0.21 10.69 3.46
CA GLN A 93 1.32 9.74 3.42
C GLN A 93 2.13 9.86 2.12
N GLN A 94 1.46 9.98 0.98
CA GLN A 94 2.11 10.17 -0.32
C GLN A 94 2.91 11.47 -0.35
N GLY A 95 2.36 12.57 0.17
CA GLY A 95 3.06 13.85 0.26
C GLY A 95 4.31 13.77 1.15
N THR A 96 4.20 13.10 2.29
CA THR A 96 5.35 12.87 3.20
C THR A 96 6.43 12.02 2.53
N TYR A 97 6.04 10.93 1.86
CA TYR A 97 6.95 10.07 1.12
C TYR A 97 7.68 10.84 0.01
N LEU A 98 6.94 11.58 -0.82
CA LEU A 98 7.51 12.33 -1.92
C LEU A 98 8.48 13.44 -1.44
N SER A 99 8.12 14.15 -0.37
CA SER A 99 9.01 15.12 0.27
C SER A 99 10.31 14.46 0.75
N SER A 100 10.23 13.27 1.35
CA SER A 100 11.41 12.51 1.76
C SER A 100 12.29 12.09 0.59
N CYS A 101 11.69 11.70 -0.55
CA CYS A 101 12.41 11.36 -1.77
C CYS A 101 13.17 12.57 -2.33
N PHE A 102 12.51 13.73 -2.41
CA PHE A 102 13.18 14.96 -2.86
C PHE A 102 14.34 15.36 -1.95
N ASN A 103 14.17 15.28 -0.63
CA ASN A 103 15.21 15.64 0.33
C ASN A 103 16.42 14.68 0.29
N LYS A 104 16.23 13.43 -0.16
CA LYS A 104 17.28 12.41 -0.23
C LYS A 104 17.81 12.16 -1.65
N MET A 105 17.26 12.83 -2.65
CA MET A 105 17.51 12.57 -4.07
C MET A 105 18.99 12.42 -4.43
N GLU A 106 19.83 13.36 -3.98
CA GLU A 106 21.26 13.33 -4.28
C GLU A 106 21.99 12.14 -3.64
N LYS A 107 21.62 11.77 -2.42
CA LYS A 107 22.17 10.58 -1.73
C LYS A 107 21.74 9.30 -2.43
N CYS A 108 20.47 9.22 -2.84
CA CYS A 108 19.92 8.05 -3.52
C CYS A 108 20.47 7.86 -4.95
N LYS A 109 20.98 8.92 -5.59
CA LYS A 109 21.74 8.80 -6.84
C LYS A 109 23.07 8.06 -6.65
N GLN A 110 23.76 8.30 -5.53
CA GLN A 110 25.04 7.65 -5.22
C GLN A 110 24.84 6.24 -4.65
N ASN A 111 23.88 6.10 -3.72
CA ASN A 111 23.54 4.84 -3.07
C ASN A 111 22.03 4.56 -3.23
N PRO A 112 21.62 3.85 -4.30
CA PRO A 112 20.21 3.56 -4.56
C PRO A 112 19.60 2.63 -3.51
N GLU A 113 18.41 2.96 -3.01
CA GLU A 113 17.71 2.17 -1.98
C GLU A 113 16.69 1.16 -2.55
N GLY A 114 16.34 1.32 -3.83
CA GLY A 114 15.27 0.59 -4.50
C GLY A 114 15.69 -0.78 -5.08
N PRO A 115 14.71 -1.51 -5.66
CA PRO A 115 14.95 -2.81 -6.28
C PRO A 115 15.77 -2.69 -7.56
N ARG A 116 16.25 -3.82 -8.08
CA ARG A 116 16.96 -3.90 -9.35
C ARG A 116 16.09 -3.40 -10.51
N LYS A 117 16.71 -2.71 -11.48
CA LYS A 117 16.10 -2.34 -12.76
C LYS A 117 16.34 -3.45 -13.78
N PHE A 118 15.28 -3.96 -14.40
CA PHE A 118 15.38 -5.04 -15.39
C PHE A 118 15.81 -4.54 -16.78
N ARG A 119 15.28 -3.41 -17.26
CA ARG A 119 15.58 -2.87 -18.62
C ARG A 119 16.96 -2.25 -18.79
N SER A 120 17.37 -1.39 -17.86
CA SER A 120 18.52 -0.46 -18.04
C SER A 120 19.73 -0.81 -17.18
N GLY A 121 19.66 -1.89 -16.40
CA GLY A 121 20.68 -2.21 -15.39
C GLY A 121 20.68 -1.23 -14.20
N GLY A 122 21.36 -1.62 -13.13
CA GLY A 122 21.42 -0.85 -11.89
C GLY A 122 20.18 -1.02 -11.01
N ARG A 123 19.94 -0.05 -10.12
CA ARG A 123 18.86 -0.07 -9.12
C ARG A 123 17.99 1.18 -9.20
N HIS A 124 16.75 1.07 -8.74
CA HIS A 124 15.89 2.23 -8.52
C HIS A 124 16.42 3.07 -7.36
N GLU A 125 16.36 4.38 -7.49
CA GLU A 125 16.88 5.32 -6.49
C GLU A 125 16.12 5.19 -5.15
N PHE A 126 14.81 4.99 -5.23
CA PHE A 126 13.92 4.89 -4.07
C PHE A 126 13.14 3.57 -4.07
N ARG A 127 12.79 3.11 -2.87
CA ARG A 127 11.76 2.08 -2.69
C ARG A 127 10.38 2.65 -3.00
N PRO A 128 9.45 1.88 -3.59
CA PRO A 128 8.13 2.38 -3.92
C PRO A 128 7.30 2.70 -2.68
N PHE A 129 6.33 3.61 -2.86
CA PHE A 129 5.40 4.00 -1.81
C PHE A 129 4.58 2.80 -1.32
N ARG A 130 4.54 2.60 0.00
CA ARG A 130 3.69 1.59 0.66
C ARG A 130 2.70 2.28 1.58
N TYR A 131 1.42 2.15 1.26
CA TYR A 131 0.35 2.70 2.09
C TYR A 131 0.20 1.92 3.38
N ARG A 132 0.13 2.63 4.51
CA ARG A 132 -0.24 2.05 5.81
C ARG A 132 -1.63 2.54 6.21
N HIS A 133 -2.61 1.65 6.20
CA HIS A 133 -3.93 1.96 6.75
C HIS A 133 -3.83 2.13 8.27
N LEU A 134 -4.46 3.18 8.80
CA LEU A 134 -4.39 3.56 10.22
C LEU A 134 -5.77 3.42 10.89
N GLY A 135 -6.71 2.80 10.20
CA GLY A 135 -8.11 2.75 10.59
C GLY A 135 -8.95 3.85 9.96
N GLN A 136 -10.24 3.77 10.22
CA GLN A 136 -11.26 4.71 9.78
C GLN A 136 -12.21 5.02 10.91
N PHE A 137 -12.78 6.23 10.88
CA PHE A 137 -13.79 6.64 11.84
C PHE A 137 -15.01 7.18 11.10
N ALA A 138 -16.19 6.88 11.63
CA ALA A 138 -17.46 7.39 11.15
C ALA A 138 -18.29 7.92 12.34
N PRO A 139 -18.60 9.23 12.39
CA PRO A 139 -19.56 9.74 13.37
C PRO A 139 -20.96 9.25 13.01
N LEU A 140 -21.70 8.71 13.98
CA LEU A 140 -23.02 8.11 13.77
C LEU A 140 -24.18 9.03 14.15
N GLY A 141 -23.89 10.19 14.75
CA GLY A 141 -24.90 11.02 15.39
C GLY A 141 -25.21 10.55 16.81
N GLY A 142 -26.05 11.30 17.54
CA GLY A 142 -26.42 10.94 18.92
C GLY A 142 -25.25 10.84 19.90
N GLU A 143 -24.15 11.57 19.65
CA GLU A 143 -22.88 11.50 20.41
C GLU A 143 -22.16 10.14 20.36
N GLN A 144 -22.33 9.41 19.27
CA GLN A 144 -21.66 8.14 19.04
C GLN A 144 -20.81 8.19 17.76
N ALA A 145 -19.71 7.44 17.77
CA ALA A 145 -18.92 7.15 16.60
C ALA A 145 -18.66 5.65 16.50
N ALA A 146 -18.44 5.18 15.28
CA ALA A 146 -17.79 3.91 15.00
C ALA A 146 -16.34 4.16 14.58
N ALA A 147 -15.46 3.24 14.96
CA ALA A 147 -14.08 3.21 14.54
C ALA A 147 -13.72 1.77 14.18
N GLU A 148 -12.98 1.64 13.09
CA GLU A 148 -12.27 0.43 12.72
C GLU A 148 -10.79 0.76 12.76
N LEU A 149 -10.04 0.11 13.65
CA LEU A 149 -8.62 0.30 13.83
C LEU A 149 -7.84 -0.86 13.19
N PRO A 150 -6.55 -0.65 12.86
CA PRO A 150 -5.73 -1.71 12.25
C PRO A 150 -5.72 -2.97 13.11
N GLY A 151 -5.82 -4.14 12.47
CA GLY A 151 -5.92 -5.43 13.15
C GLY A 151 -7.35 -5.89 13.44
N ASP A 152 -8.33 -5.39 12.68
CA ASP A 152 -9.76 -5.73 12.77
C ASP A 152 -10.43 -5.36 14.09
N TRP A 153 -9.90 -4.33 14.76
CA TRP A 153 -10.47 -3.83 16.02
C TRP A 153 -11.59 -2.86 15.72
N VAL A 154 -12.83 -3.31 15.92
CA VAL A 154 -14.03 -2.48 15.74
C VAL A 154 -14.56 -2.03 17.09
N SER A 155 -14.84 -0.73 17.22
CA SER A 155 -15.42 -0.15 18.43
C SER A 155 -16.49 0.87 18.07
N MET A 156 -17.60 0.86 18.80
CA MET A 156 -18.72 1.77 18.58
C MET A 156 -19.26 2.30 19.90
N GLY A 157 -19.61 3.60 19.92
CA GLY A 157 -20.32 4.23 21.03
C GLY A 157 -19.71 5.57 21.44
N ARG A 158 -20.03 5.98 22.69
CA ARG A 158 -19.60 7.28 23.25
C ARG A 158 -18.11 7.34 23.56
N SER A 159 -17.50 6.24 23.99
CA SER A 159 -16.04 6.16 24.19
C SER A 159 -15.28 6.38 22.88
N THR A 160 -15.75 5.75 21.80
CA THR A 160 -15.24 5.95 20.45
C THR A 160 -15.41 7.39 19.97
N GLN A 161 -16.49 8.07 20.36
CA GLN A 161 -16.69 9.50 20.07
C GLN A 161 -15.60 10.37 20.71
N TRP A 162 -15.20 10.08 21.95
CA TRP A 162 -14.09 10.79 22.62
C TRP A 162 -12.73 10.50 21.98
N LEU A 163 -12.52 9.25 21.56
CA LEU A 163 -11.34 8.88 20.77
C LEU A 163 -11.32 9.65 19.44
N TRP A 164 -12.46 9.75 18.76
CA TRP A 164 -12.62 10.52 17.53
C TRP A 164 -12.24 11.99 17.70
N TYR A 165 -12.77 12.65 18.74
CA TYR A 165 -12.40 14.04 19.06
C TYR A 165 -10.90 14.18 19.26
N SER A 166 -10.29 13.26 20.01
CA SER A 166 -8.86 13.27 20.32
C SER A 166 -7.99 13.13 19.06
N VAL A 167 -8.33 12.17 18.19
CA VAL A 167 -7.61 11.97 16.92
C VAL A 167 -7.75 13.18 16.02
N TYR A 168 -8.98 13.66 15.78
CA TYR A 168 -9.21 14.78 14.85
C TYR A 168 -8.62 16.10 15.34
N ALA A 169 -8.58 16.33 16.65
CA ALA A 169 -7.85 17.46 17.23
C ALA A 169 -6.34 17.34 16.98
N SER A 170 -5.75 16.16 17.18
CA SER A 170 -4.32 15.93 16.97
C SER A 170 -3.91 16.08 15.49
N LYS A 171 -4.79 15.70 14.56
CA LYS A 171 -4.55 15.76 13.10
C LYS A 171 -4.66 17.16 12.51
N GLN A 172 -5.09 18.17 13.27
CA GLN A 172 -5.06 19.56 12.82
C GLN A 172 -3.62 20.02 12.54
N VAL A 173 -3.44 20.69 11.40
CA VAL A 173 -2.12 21.10 10.89
C VAL A 173 -1.47 22.20 11.75
N SER A 174 -2.28 23.06 12.37
CA SER A 174 -1.78 24.20 13.15
C SER A 174 -2.36 24.25 14.56
N TRP A 175 -1.63 24.87 15.48
CA TRP A 175 -2.12 25.11 16.84
C TRP A 175 -3.37 25.99 16.87
N ARG A 176 -3.43 27.00 15.99
CA ARG A 176 -4.59 27.89 15.87
C ARG A 176 -5.84 27.11 15.49
N THR A 177 -5.79 26.30 14.42
CA THR A 177 -6.96 25.52 13.99
C THR A 177 -7.35 24.47 15.02
N ARG A 178 -6.38 23.86 15.70
CA ARG A 178 -6.65 22.94 16.81
C ARG A 178 -7.44 23.59 17.94
N LEU A 179 -7.00 24.76 18.43
CA LEU A 179 -7.72 25.47 19.49
C LEU A 179 -9.10 25.95 19.05
N LEU A 180 -9.24 26.41 17.81
CA LEU A 180 -10.54 26.81 17.26
C LEU A 180 -11.53 25.63 17.25
N VAL A 181 -11.11 24.48 16.72
CA VAL A 181 -11.95 23.28 16.66
C VAL A 181 -12.36 22.80 18.06
N MET A 182 -11.42 22.76 19.01
CA MET A 182 -11.72 22.39 20.39
C MET A 182 -12.71 23.39 21.02
N GLY A 183 -12.50 24.69 20.81
CA GLY A 183 -13.39 25.74 21.31
C GLY A 183 -14.80 25.63 20.74
N ASP A 184 -14.93 25.32 19.45
CA ASP A 184 -16.22 25.11 18.80
C ASP A 184 -16.94 23.87 19.36
N TRP A 185 -16.21 22.79 19.65
CA TRP A 185 -16.79 21.62 20.34
C TRP A 185 -17.25 21.96 21.77
N SER A 186 -16.49 22.75 22.52
CA SER A 186 -16.87 23.20 23.86
C SER A 186 -18.12 24.09 23.82
N ARG A 187 -18.19 25.06 22.90
CA ARG A 187 -19.37 25.91 22.72
C ARG A 187 -20.59 25.07 22.33
N ARG A 188 -20.42 24.12 21.41
CA ARG A 188 -21.49 23.18 21.01
C ARG A 188 -22.03 22.39 22.19
N TYR A 189 -21.16 21.98 23.11
CA TYR A 189 -21.53 21.20 24.29
C TYR A 189 -22.29 22.04 25.34
N ILE A 190 -21.85 23.28 25.60
CA ILE A 190 -22.46 24.16 26.61
C ILE A 190 -23.73 24.85 26.10
N PHE A 191 -23.68 25.41 24.89
CA PHE A 191 -24.71 26.30 24.35
C PHE A 191 -25.54 25.65 23.23
N GLY A 192 -25.17 24.46 22.76
CA GLY A 192 -25.76 23.86 21.58
C GLY A 192 -25.16 24.39 20.27
N ARG A 193 -25.70 23.95 19.13
CA ARG A 193 -25.27 24.45 17.81
C ARG A 193 -25.88 25.82 17.54
N ASP A 194 -25.06 26.73 17.03
CA ASP A 194 -25.55 27.98 16.47
C ASP A 194 -26.34 27.71 15.18
N SER A 195 -27.61 28.10 15.17
CA SER A 195 -28.55 27.92 14.06
C SER A 195 -28.98 29.24 13.43
N SER A 196 -28.30 30.36 13.73
CA SER A 196 -28.67 31.73 13.29
C SER A 196 -28.69 31.97 11.77
N ARG A 197 -28.37 30.94 10.96
CA ARG A 197 -28.39 30.97 9.49
C ARG A 197 -29.27 29.89 8.84
N ILE A 198 -30.19 29.28 9.59
CA ILE A 198 -31.24 28.40 9.04
C ILE A 198 -32.48 29.23 8.72
#